data_AF-A0A9W9ZXK0-F1
#
_entry.id   AF-A0A9W9ZXK0-F1
#
_cell.length_a   1.000
_cell.length_b   1.000
_cell.length_c   1.000
_cell.angle_alpha   90.00
_cell.angle_beta   90.00
_cell.angle_gamma   90.00
#
_symmetry.space_group_name_H-M   'P 1'
#
loop_
_entity.id
_entity.type
_entity.pdbx_description
1 polymer ?
#
loop_
_entity_poly.entity_id
_entity_poly.type
_entity_poly.pdbx_seq_one_letter_code
_entity_poly.pdbx_strand_id
1 'polypeptide(L)'
;MEGGKFVCVAFFLAFLALCAGKPQEYVFLESSHDVEAWRVEGWEKQERLSPSEEVFLTFALKQSNLESLERFFWEVSDPRSSEDGNHFSLSNLTRLIAPSQATLTAVKAWLEDMASARVTVLRFSRKIS
;
A
#
# COMPACT_ATOMS: atom_id res chain seq x y z
N MET A 1 -22.12 -16.36 51.62
CA MET A 1 -20.80 -16.35 50.94
C MET A 1 -20.93 -16.51 49.41
N GLU A 2 -22.04 -16.12 48.79
CA GLU A 2 -22.26 -16.35 47.34
C GLU A 2 -22.17 -15.08 46.50
N GLY A 3 -22.53 -13.91 47.03
CA GLY A 3 -22.49 -12.63 46.31
C GLY A 3 -21.10 -12.22 45.80
N GLY A 4 -20.02 -12.56 46.51
CA GLY A 4 -18.65 -12.23 46.09
C GLY A 4 -18.18 -13.02 44.86
N LYS A 5 -18.69 -14.25 44.65
CA LYS A 5 -18.35 -15.07 43.48
C LYS A 5 -18.97 -14.49 42.21
N PHE A 6 -20.21 -14.00 42.29
CA PHE A 6 -20.89 -13.36 41.15
C PHE A 6 -20.20 -12.07 40.71
N VAL A 7 -19.69 -11.27 41.66
CA VAL A 7 -18.94 -10.05 41.35
C VAL A 7 -17.63 -10.38 40.65
N CYS A 8 -16.85 -11.34 41.15
CA CYS A 8 -15.60 -11.76 40.50
C CYS A 8 -15.84 -12.32 39.09
N VAL A 9 -16.87 -13.16 38.90
CA VAL A 9 -17.20 -13.71 37.58
C VAL A 9 -17.62 -12.60 36.61
N ALA A 10 -18.40 -11.62 37.07
CA ALA A 10 -18.79 -10.48 36.24
C ALA A 10 -17.58 -9.64 35.82
N PHE A 11 -16.62 -9.39 36.73
CA PHE A 11 -15.38 -8.68 36.40
C PHE A 11 -14.50 -9.47 35.43
N PHE A 12 -14.37 -10.78 35.60
CA PHE A 12 -13.60 -11.63 34.69
C PHE A 12 -14.21 -11.69 33.29
N LEU A 13 -15.54 -11.78 33.19
CA LEU A 13 -16.25 -11.76 31.91
C LEU A 13 -16.14 -10.40 31.20
N ALA A 14 -16.21 -9.29 31.94
CA ALA A 14 -16.00 -7.95 31.40
C ALA A 14 -14.56 -7.77 30.88
N PHE A 15 -13.56 -8.32 31.58
CA PHE A 15 -12.16 -8.24 31.16
C PHE A 15 -11.89 -9.09 29.91
N LEU A 16 -12.47 -10.29 29.82
CA LEU A 16 -12.39 -11.14 28.62
C LEU A 16 -13.01 -10.48 27.39
N ALA A 17 -14.14 -9.77 27.55
CA ALA A 17 -14.77 -9.04 26.46
C ALA A 17 -13.91 -7.88 25.94
N LEU A 18 -13.13 -7.23 26.82
CA LEU A 18 -12.25 -6.12 26.45
C LEU A 18 -11.00 -6.60 25.66
N CYS A 19 -10.51 -7.81 25.96
CA CYS A 19 -9.36 -8.40 25.25
C CYS A 19 -9.69 -8.99 23.87
N ALA A 20 -10.97 -9.03 23.48
CA ALA A 20 -11.41 -9.58 22.19
C ALA A 20 -11.48 -8.54 21.05
N GLY A 21 -10.98 -7.32 21.27
CA GLY A 21 -10.84 -6.32 20.22
C GLY A 21 -9.89 -6.80 19.13
N LYS A 22 -10.43 -7.18 17.97
CA LYS A 22 -9.60 -7.45 16.79
C LYS A 22 -8.92 -6.14 16.36
N PRO A 23 -7.62 -6.15 16.05
CA PRO A 23 -6.99 -4.99 15.44
C PRO A 23 -7.77 -4.67 14.16
N GLN A 24 -8.36 -3.48 14.13
CA GLN A 24 -9.04 -2.99 12.96
C GLN A 24 -7.93 -2.60 11.98
N GLU A 25 -7.70 -3.45 10.98
CA GLU A 25 -6.86 -3.11 9.84
C GLU A 25 -7.50 -1.88 9.19
N TYR A 26 -6.91 -0.70 9.42
CA TYR A 26 -7.35 0.52 8.77
C TYR A 26 -6.96 0.43 7.30
N VAL A 27 -7.86 -0.13 6.48
CA VAL A 27 -7.77 0.02 5.03
C VAL A 27 -8.13 1.47 4.73
N PHE A 28 -7.12 2.32 4.63
CA PHE A 28 -7.29 3.65 4.08
C PHE A 28 -7.64 3.49 2.60
N LEU A 29 -8.92 3.65 2.27
CA LEU A 29 -9.33 3.77 0.88
C LEU A 29 -8.83 5.12 0.40
N GLU A 30 -7.89 5.14 -0.54
CA GLU A 30 -7.51 6.39 -1.22
C GLU A 30 -8.78 7.06 -1.72
N SER A 31 -8.92 8.37 -1.44
CA SER A 31 -10.06 9.14 -1.91
C SER A 31 -10.18 8.99 -3.42
N SER A 32 -11.40 8.76 -3.92
CA SER A 32 -11.65 8.73 -5.35
C SER A 32 -11.10 10.02 -5.97
N HIS A 33 -10.18 9.88 -6.93
CA HIS A 33 -9.68 11.02 -7.68
C HIS A 33 -10.85 11.68 -8.40
N ASP A 34 -10.97 13.00 -8.28
CA ASP A 34 -11.98 13.76 -9.00
C ASP A 34 -11.65 13.79 -10.49
N VAL A 35 -12.30 12.92 -11.25
CA VAL A 35 -12.14 12.83 -12.70
C VAL A 35 -12.66 14.06 -13.45
N GLU A 36 -13.35 14.97 -12.75
CA GLU A 36 -13.87 16.23 -13.28
C GLU A 36 -13.11 17.46 -12.75
N ALA A 37 -11.98 17.28 -12.06
CA ALA A 37 -11.13 18.37 -11.55
C ALA A 37 -10.74 19.38 -12.66
N TRP A 38 -10.62 18.91 -13.90
CA TRP A 38 -10.36 19.73 -15.08
C TRP A 38 -11.36 20.90 -15.25
N ARG A 39 -12.61 20.73 -14.79
CA ARG A 39 -13.68 21.74 -14.91
C ARG A 39 -13.46 22.96 -14.00
N VAL A 40 -12.91 22.74 -12.80
CA VAL A 40 -12.62 23.83 -11.85
C VAL A 40 -11.26 24.47 -12.13
N GLU A 41 -10.37 23.75 -12.81
CA GLU A 41 -9.04 24.20 -13.22
C GLU A 41 -9.04 25.02 -14.53
N GLY A 42 -10.20 25.23 -15.16
CA GLY A 42 -10.34 26.04 -16.37
C GLY A 42 -9.90 25.35 -17.66
N TRP A 43 -9.74 24.02 -17.65
CA TRP A 43 -9.50 23.25 -18.86
C TRP A 43 -10.79 23.09 -19.66
N GLU A 44 -10.66 23.13 -20.99
CA GLU A 44 -11.75 22.87 -21.91
C GLU A 44 -11.59 21.51 -22.56
N LYS A 45 -12.66 20.72 -22.55
CA LYS A 45 -12.67 19.39 -23.16
C LYS A 45 -12.63 19.52 -24.69
N GLN A 46 -11.59 18.97 -25.29
CA GLN A 46 -11.40 18.92 -26.74
C GLN A 46 -11.99 17.63 -27.34
N GLU A 47 -11.68 17.40 -28.62
CA GLU A 47 -12.10 16.20 -29.36
C GLU A 47 -11.49 14.90 -28.81
N ARG A 48 -12.10 13.77 -29.19
CA ARG A 48 -11.64 12.45 -28.80
C ARG A 48 -10.37 12.10 -29.58
N LEU A 49 -9.35 11.58 -28.88
CA LEU A 49 -8.14 11.03 -29.51
C LEU A 49 -8.49 9.94 -30.53
N SER A 50 -7.73 9.90 -31.63
CA SER A 50 -7.84 8.83 -32.63
C SER A 50 -7.53 7.46 -31.97
N PRO A 51 -8.23 6.38 -32.35
CA PRO A 51 -7.90 5.04 -31.87
C PRO A 51 -6.47 4.56 -32.18
N SER A 52 -5.79 5.22 -33.11
CA SER A 52 -4.40 4.93 -33.49
C SER A 52 -3.35 5.64 -32.64
N GLU A 53 -3.75 6.57 -31.76
CA GLU A 53 -2.82 7.27 -30.88
C GLU A 53 -2.28 6.34 -29.80
N GLU A 54 -0.96 6.37 -29.59
CA GLU A 54 -0.31 5.61 -28.52
C GLU A 54 -0.40 6.36 -27.19
N VAL A 55 -0.84 5.66 -26.14
CA VAL A 55 -0.86 6.19 -24.77
C VAL A 55 0.05 5.37 -23.88
N PHE A 56 0.87 6.05 -23.08
CA PHE A 56 1.73 5.41 -22.09
C PHE A 56 1.02 5.40 -20.74
N LEU A 57 0.67 4.21 -20.25
CA LEU A 57 0.02 4.01 -18.96
C LEU A 57 1.02 3.42 -17.97
N THR A 58 1.01 3.94 -16.74
CA THR A 58 1.81 3.40 -15.64
C THR A 58 0.88 2.87 -14.56
N PHE A 59 1.07 1.60 -14.19
CA PHE A 59 0.28 0.93 -13.16
C PHE A 59 1.13 0.79 -11.89
N ALA A 60 0.74 1.50 -10.82
CA ALA A 60 1.33 1.31 -9.51
C ALA A 60 0.83 -0.01 -8.91
N LEU A 61 1.74 -0.92 -8.59
CA LEU A 61 1.38 -2.24 -8.07
C LEU A 61 1.48 -2.27 -6.55
N LYS A 62 0.62 -3.06 -5.91
CA LYS A 62 0.66 -3.27 -4.45
C LYS A 62 2.04 -3.77 -4.01
N GLN A 63 2.69 -3.00 -3.15
CA GLN A 63 3.96 -3.35 -2.52
C GLN A 63 3.78 -4.46 -1.47
N SER A 64 4.84 -5.22 -1.20
CA SER A 64 4.85 -6.27 -0.18
C SER A 64 5.76 -5.92 1.00
N ASN A 65 5.73 -6.73 2.07
CA ASN A 65 6.62 -6.61 3.25
C ASN A 65 6.63 -5.23 3.92
N LEU A 66 5.49 -4.54 3.95
CA LEU A 66 5.38 -3.19 4.52
C LEU A 66 5.67 -3.17 6.03
N GLU A 67 5.33 -4.24 6.76
CA GLU A 67 5.68 -4.37 8.19
C GLU A 67 7.21 -4.41 8.40
N SER A 68 7.93 -5.10 7.53
CA SER A 68 9.40 -5.13 7.58
C SER A 68 10.01 -3.79 7.19
N LEU A 69 9.40 -3.10 6.22
CA LEU A 69 9.78 -1.73 5.88
C LEU A 69 9.59 -0.79 7.07
N GLU A 70 8.45 -0.86 7.75
CA GLU A 70 8.13 -0.02 8.90
C GLU A 70 9.08 -0.27 10.07
N ARG A 71 9.32 -1.55 10.40
CA ARG A 71 10.30 -1.92 11.44
C ARG A 71 11.68 -1.34 11.14
N PHE A 72 12.14 -1.53 9.90
CA PHE A 72 13.44 -1.02 9.46
C PHE A 72 13.48 0.51 9.53
N PHE A 73 12.42 1.18 9.10
CA PHE A 73 12.31 2.65 9.17
C PHE A 73 12.53 3.16 10.59
N TRP A 74 11.93 2.52 11.60
CA TRP A 74 12.12 2.89 13.00
C TRP A 74 13.53 2.55 13.50
N GLU A 75 14.06 1.37 13.17
CA GLU A 75 15.41 0.95 13.59
C GLU A 75 16.50 1.90 13.12
N VAL A 76 16.39 2.46 11.92
CA VAL A 76 17.42 3.35 11.36
C VAL A 76 17.20 4.84 11.63
N SER A 77 16.10 5.18 12.30
CA SER A 77 15.72 6.56 12.62
C SER A 77 15.65 6.85 14.12
N ASP A 78 15.80 5.83 14.98
CA ASP A 78 15.89 6.02 16.43
C ASP A 78 17.37 6.18 16.83
N PRO A 79 17.78 7.34 17.40
CA PRO A 79 19.17 7.57 17.82
C PRO A 79 19.64 6.64 18.95
N ARG A 80 18.73 5.88 19.57
CA ARG A 80 19.05 4.87 20.60
C ARG A 80 19.23 3.47 20.02
N SER A 81 18.89 3.27 18.75
CA SER A 81 19.08 2.02 18.03
C SER A 81 20.56 1.81 17.68
N SER A 82 21.01 0.57 17.63
CA SER A 82 22.33 0.23 17.09
C SER A 82 22.44 0.47 15.59
N GLU A 83 21.29 0.55 14.90
CA GLU A 83 21.20 0.70 13.44
C GLU A 83 20.93 2.14 12.99
N ASP A 84 21.00 3.12 13.89
CA ASP A 84 20.77 4.54 13.55
C ASP A 84 21.64 4.99 12.36
N GLY A 85 21.01 5.60 11.37
CA GLY A 85 21.66 6.04 10.13
C GLY A 85 22.05 4.92 9.14
N ASN A 86 21.82 3.64 9.46
CA ASN A 86 22.15 2.51 8.58
C ASN A 86 21.07 2.26 7.50
N HIS A 87 20.85 3.25 6.63
CA HIS A 87 19.77 3.18 5.63
C HIS A 87 20.02 2.15 4.51
N PHE A 88 18.94 1.54 4.00
CA PHE A 88 19.00 0.67 2.83
C PHE A 88 19.34 1.47 1.58
N SER A 89 20.13 0.86 0.70
CA SER A 89 20.23 1.31 -0.68
C SER A 89 18.86 1.19 -1.38
N LEU A 90 18.63 2.04 -2.39
CA LEU A 90 17.38 2.00 -3.18
C LEU A 90 17.13 0.61 -3.79
N SER A 91 18.17 -0.12 -4.17
CA SER A 91 18.03 -1.47 -4.74
C SER A 91 17.58 -2.50 -3.70
N ASN A 92 18.11 -2.43 -2.47
CA ASN A 92 17.69 -3.29 -1.37
C ASN A 92 16.26 -2.97 -0.93
N LEU A 93 15.92 -1.68 -0.81
CA LEU A 93 14.56 -1.23 -0.52
C LEU A 93 13.57 -1.71 -1.59
N THR A 94 13.90 -1.50 -2.87
CA THR A 94 13.05 -1.95 -3.99
C THR A 94 12.81 -3.46 -3.96
N ARG A 95 13.83 -4.24 -3.57
CA ARG A 95 13.69 -5.70 -3.44
C ARG A 95 12.81 -6.07 -2.25
N LEU A 96 12.98 -5.39 -1.11
CA LEU A 96 12.19 -5.63 0.09
C LEU A 96 10.69 -5.44 -0.19
N ILE A 97 10.32 -4.36 -0.88
CA ILE A 97 8.93 -3.94 -1.07
C ILE A 97 8.32 -4.39 -2.41
N ALA A 98 9.05 -5.20 -3.18
CA ALA A 98 8.63 -5.62 -4.51
C ALA A 98 7.23 -6.27 -4.47
N PRO A 99 6.36 -6.05 -5.48
CA PRO A 99 5.09 -6.76 -5.56
C PRO A 99 5.29 -8.28 -5.54
N SER A 100 4.31 -9.00 -4.98
CA SER A 100 4.37 -10.46 -4.95
C SER A 100 4.38 -11.04 -6.37
N GLN A 101 4.95 -12.23 -6.54
CA GLN A 101 4.92 -12.92 -7.83
C GLN A 101 3.49 -13.17 -8.32
N ALA A 102 2.56 -13.45 -7.40
CA ALA A 102 1.14 -13.61 -7.71
C ALA A 102 0.54 -12.31 -8.27
N THR A 103 0.82 -11.17 -7.65
CA THR A 103 0.40 -9.83 -8.14
C THR A 103 0.95 -9.57 -9.53
N LEU A 104 2.23 -9.84 -9.76
CA LEU A 104 2.86 -9.64 -11.07
C LEU A 104 2.23 -10.51 -12.16
N THR A 105 1.99 -11.79 -11.87
CA THR A 105 1.37 -12.72 -12.81
C THR A 105 -0.06 -12.29 -13.14
N ALA A 106 -0.86 -11.92 -12.12
CA ALA A 106 -2.24 -11.50 -12.31
C ALA A 106 -2.34 -10.23 -13.17
N VAL A 107 -1.51 -9.23 -12.90
CA VAL A 107 -1.53 -7.96 -13.66
C VAL A 107 -1.03 -8.16 -15.09
N LYS A 108 -0.03 -9.01 -15.31
CA LYS A 108 0.44 -9.34 -16.67
C LYS A 108 -0.65 -10.02 -17.49
N ALA A 109 -1.29 -11.05 -16.95
CA ALA A 109 -2.38 -11.75 -17.63
C ALA A 109 -3.55 -10.80 -17.96
N TRP A 110 -3.89 -9.91 -17.01
CA TRP A 110 -4.90 -8.88 -17.21
C TRP A 110 -4.55 -7.89 -18.34
N LEU A 111 -3.28 -7.44 -18.40
CA LEU A 111 -2.82 -6.54 -19.46
C LEU A 111 -2.79 -7.23 -20.83
N GLU A 112 -2.43 -8.51 -20.90
CA GLU A 112 -2.43 -9.29 -22.14
C GLU A 112 -3.85 -9.52 -22.69
N ASP A 113 -4.83 -9.70 -21.80
CA ASP A 113 -6.24 -9.88 -22.18
C ASP A 113 -6.89 -8.56 -22.64
N MET A 114 -6.63 -7.47 -21.93
CA MET A 114 -7.26 -6.17 -22.22
C MET A 114 -6.57 -5.38 -23.32
N ALA A 115 -5.25 -5.49 -23.42
CA ALA A 115 -4.48 -4.67 -24.33
C ALA A 115 -3.87 -5.57 -25.41
N SER A 116 -4.23 -5.33 -26.66
CA SER A 116 -3.45 -5.78 -27.84
C SER A 116 -2.10 -5.03 -27.94
N ALA A 117 -1.58 -4.54 -26.82
CA ALA A 117 -0.48 -3.60 -26.72
C ALA A 117 0.79 -4.26 -26.14
N ARG A 118 1.93 -3.66 -26.46
CA ARG A 118 3.24 -4.07 -25.95
C ARG A 118 3.38 -3.68 -24.48
N VAL A 119 3.27 -4.65 -23.57
CA VAL A 119 3.51 -4.44 -22.14
C VAL A 119 5.01 -4.29 -21.87
N THR A 120 5.43 -3.12 -21.39
CA THR A 120 6.81 -2.90 -20.92
C THR A 120 6.79 -2.67 -19.42
N VAL A 121 7.40 -3.58 -18.66
CA VAL A 121 7.61 -3.38 -17.21
C VAL A 121 8.77 -2.41 -17.04
N LEU A 122 8.47 -1.14 -16.82
CA LEU A 122 9.49 -0.12 -16.55
C LEU A 122 9.93 -0.20 -15.09
N ARG A 123 11.22 -0.44 -14.89
CA ARG A 123 11.85 -0.34 -13.57
C ARG A 123 12.40 1.07 -13.42
N PHE A 124 11.66 1.94 -12.76
CA PHE A 124 12.13 3.28 -12.45
C PHE A 124 13.09 3.23 -11.26
N SER A 125 14.30 3.75 -11.44
CA SER A 125 15.22 4.08 -10.36
C SER A 125 15.48 5.57 -10.44
N ARG A 126 14.88 6.35 -9.54
CA ARG A 126 15.16 7.78 -9.44
C ARG A 126 16.55 7.93 -8.82
N LYS A 127 17.51 8.48 -9.57
CA LYS A 127 18.79 8.93 -9.02
C LYS A 127 18.49 10.14 -8.13
N ILE A 128 18.51 9.96 -6.81
CA ILE A 128 18.40 11.07 -5.87
C ILE A 128 19.81 11.66 -5.78
N SER A 129 19.98 12.92 -6.20
CA SER A 129 21.23 13.68 -6.12
C SER A 129 21.42 14.27 -4.73
#